data_AF-A0AAD1ARX0-F1
#
_entry.id   AF-A0AAD1ARX0-F1
#
_cell.length_a   1.000
_cell.length_b   1.000
_cell.length_c   1.000
_cell.angle_alpha   90.00
_cell.angle_beta   90.00
_cell.angle_gamma   90.00
#
_symmetry.space_group_name_H-M   'P 1'
#
loop_
_entity.id
_entity.type
_entity.pdbx_description
1 polymer ?
#
loop_
_entity_poly.entity_id
_entity_poly.type
_entity_poly.pdbx_seq_one_letter_code
_entity_poly.pdbx_strand_id
1 'polypeptide(L)'
;MDLDEILSELIKLHNEMQQYRPLDATQAKMLRQQIKVDHVWSSNAIEGNSLSQAETESILDAGLTIHGAPVKDILETLDLSEAYDFVEKLAIGNEPISERDIRDINRIVTLQTVRQRSEAGQFRTLLVWPSGAKDRPYLEPFEIKPAMATLIQWMKQAEKELHPVLYAAQLHAKFVAIHPFLDGNGRTARLLMNMALTRHGYPLINIQPDPKARSAYMDALEISRSKHDMDPFARLVATYVKKALQERIAILKLHEQNVADAKTAENQSPLKDLFKRLEDD
;
A
#
# COMPACT_ATOMS: atom_id res chain seq x y z
N MET A 1 20.67 14.86 1.00
CA MET A 1 20.00 14.68 2.30
C MET A 1 20.32 13.27 2.74
N ASP A 2 20.95 13.13 3.89
CA ASP A 2 21.25 11.84 4.49
C ASP A 2 19.94 11.10 4.86
N LEU A 3 19.95 9.77 4.95
CA LEU A 3 18.73 8.99 5.25
C LEU A 3 18.15 9.41 6.61
N ASP A 4 19.01 9.62 7.60
CA ASP A 4 18.61 10.05 8.95
C ASP A 4 17.96 11.44 8.95
N GLU A 5 18.39 12.34 8.06
CA GLU A 5 17.75 13.64 7.85
C GLU A 5 16.35 13.46 7.26
N ILE A 6 16.17 12.54 6.29
CA ILE A 6 14.84 12.22 5.74
C ILE A 6 13.93 11.66 6.82
N LEU A 7 14.39 10.68 7.59
CA LEU A 7 13.60 10.07 8.66
C LEU A 7 13.20 11.10 9.72
N SER A 8 14.13 11.99 10.10
CA SER A 8 13.85 13.09 11.02
C SER A 8 12.79 14.06 10.47
N GLU A 9 12.80 14.34 9.17
CA GLU A 9 11.76 15.14 8.52
C GLU A 9 10.40 14.42 8.52
N LEU A 10 10.38 13.11 8.28
CA LEU A 10 9.15 12.32 8.33
C LEU A 10 8.51 12.30 9.71
N ILE A 11 9.31 12.25 10.78
CA ILE A 11 8.80 12.39 12.17
C ILE A 11 8.11 13.74 12.36
N LYS A 12 8.72 14.83 11.87
CA LYS A 12 8.13 16.18 11.98
C LYS A 12 6.79 16.26 11.25
N LEU A 13 6.72 15.78 10.01
CA LEU A 13 5.50 15.76 9.21
C LEU A 13 4.42 14.86 9.84
N HIS A 14 4.79 13.69 10.34
CA HIS A 14 3.87 12.80 11.04
C HIS A 14 3.29 13.47 12.30
N ASN A 15 4.14 14.12 13.11
CA ASN A 15 3.70 14.84 14.30
C ASN A 15 2.81 16.04 13.97
N GLU A 16 3.10 16.77 12.89
CA GLU A 16 2.24 17.86 12.36
C GLU A 16 0.87 17.31 11.96
N MET A 17 0.85 16.22 11.17
CA MET A 17 -0.39 15.58 10.72
C MET A 17 -1.30 15.20 11.89
N GLN A 18 -0.72 14.71 12.99
CA GLN A 18 -1.45 14.33 14.20
C GLN A 18 -2.07 15.51 14.98
N GLN A 19 -1.68 16.76 14.69
CA GLN A 19 -2.28 17.94 15.34
C GLN A 19 -3.63 18.32 14.74
N TYR A 20 -3.93 17.88 13.52
CA TYR A 20 -5.18 18.21 12.84
C TYR A 20 -6.35 17.37 13.33
N ARG A 21 -7.55 17.96 13.28
CA ARG A 21 -8.78 17.22 13.54
C ARG A 21 -8.97 16.08 12.53
N PRO A 22 -9.40 14.89 12.99
CA PRO A 22 -9.79 13.82 12.08
C PRO A 22 -10.89 14.27 11.12
N LEU A 23 -10.85 13.74 9.90
CA LEU A 23 -11.94 13.89 8.93
C LEU A 23 -13.23 13.29 9.49
N ASP A 24 -14.37 13.85 9.07
CA ASP A 24 -15.66 13.23 9.37
C ASP A 24 -15.78 11.84 8.72
N ALA A 25 -16.75 11.05 9.20
CA ALA A 25 -16.92 9.67 8.78
C ALA A 25 -17.11 9.51 7.26
N THR A 26 -17.79 10.45 6.61
CA THR A 26 -18.06 10.42 5.16
C THR A 26 -16.79 10.72 4.38
N GLN A 27 -16.08 11.80 4.73
CA GLN A 27 -14.81 12.16 4.11
C GLN A 27 -13.74 11.09 4.31
N ALA A 28 -13.64 10.54 5.53
CA ALA A 28 -12.74 9.44 5.82
C ALA A 28 -13.05 8.19 4.98
N LYS A 29 -14.35 7.87 4.79
CA LYS A 29 -14.78 6.75 3.95
C LYS A 29 -14.42 6.98 2.48
N MET A 30 -14.69 8.17 1.93
CA MET A 30 -14.35 8.51 0.55
C MET A 30 -12.83 8.43 0.30
N LEU A 31 -12.04 8.99 1.22
CA LEU A 31 -10.58 8.95 1.12
C LEU A 31 -10.03 7.52 1.23
N ARG A 32 -10.59 6.69 2.13
CA ARG A 32 -10.23 5.26 2.21
C ARG A 32 -10.55 4.53 0.90
N GLN A 33 -11.71 4.79 0.31
CA GLN A 33 -12.09 4.16 -0.96
C GLN A 33 -11.15 4.56 -2.09
N GLN A 34 -10.85 5.86 -2.22
CA GLN A 34 -9.93 6.35 -3.24
C GLN A 34 -8.53 5.73 -3.09
N ILE A 35 -8.02 5.66 -1.86
CA ILE A 35 -6.71 5.06 -1.60
C ILE A 35 -6.72 3.56 -1.90
N LYS A 36 -7.81 2.85 -1.58
CA LYS A 36 -7.99 1.43 -1.89
C LYS A 36 -7.97 1.19 -3.40
N VAL A 37 -8.76 1.95 -4.17
CA VAL A 37 -8.80 1.86 -5.64
C VAL A 37 -7.40 2.09 -6.22
N ASP A 38 -6.72 3.15 -5.80
CA ASP A 38 -5.36 3.46 -6.25
C ASP A 38 -4.37 2.35 -5.88
N HIS A 39 -4.49 1.76 -4.68
CA HIS A 39 -3.65 0.64 -4.25
C HIS A 39 -3.86 -0.60 -5.12
N VAL A 40 -5.12 -1.00 -5.32
CA VAL A 40 -5.47 -2.20 -6.10
C VAL A 40 -4.99 -2.04 -7.53
N TRP A 41 -5.29 -0.89 -8.15
CA TRP A 41 -4.88 -0.60 -9.52
C TRP A 41 -3.35 -0.59 -9.67
N SER A 42 -2.65 0.25 -8.92
CA SER A 42 -1.20 0.44 -9.06
C SER A 42 -0.42 -0.84 -8.77
N SER A 43 -0.82 -1.58 -7.73
CA SER A 43 -0.18 -2.82 -7.32
C SER A 43 -0.36 -3.94 -8.35
N ASN A 44 -1.53 -4.07 -8.97
CA ASN A 44 -1.74 -5.04 -10.05
C ASN A 44 -1.03 -4.61 -11.34
N ALA A 45 -1.06 -3.32 -11.69
CA ALA A 45 -0.41 -2.81 -12.89
C ALA A 45 1.12 -2.99 -12.88
N ILE A 46 1.78 -2.90 -11.71
CA ILE A 46 3.21 -3.22 -11.56
C ILE A 46 3.53 -4.66 -11.99
N GLU A 47 2.61 -5.60 -11.74
CA GLU A 47 2.72 -7.02 -12.11
C GLU A 47 2.27 -7.32 -13.56
N GLY A 48 1.84 -6.29 -14.30
CA GLY A 48 1.46 -6.40 -15.71
C GLY A 48 -0.04 -6.54 -15.98
N ASN A 49 -0.90 -6.31 -14.99
CA ASN A 49 -2.34 -6.21 -15.19
C ASN A 49 -2.68 -5.02 -16.10
N SER A 50 -3.61 -5.22 -17.04
CA SER A 50 -3.90 -4.27 -18.12
C SER A 50 -5.02 -3.27 -17.82
N LEU A 51 -5.74 -3.45 -16.71
CA LEU A 51 -6.85 -2.57 -16.35
C LEU A 51 -6.36 -1.16 -16.02
N SER A 52 -7.08 -0.16 -16.54
CA SER A 52 -6.91 1.23 -16.13
C SER A 52 -7.45 1.47 -14.71
N GLN A 53 -7.08 2.62 -14.13
CA GLN A 53 -7.58 3.02 -12.82
C GLN A 53 -9.10 3.16 -12.81
N ALA A 54 -9.69 3.75 -13.86
CA ALA A 54 -11.12 3.95 -14.00
C ALA A 54 -11.89 2.62 -14.16
N GLU A 55 -11.32 1.66 -14.89
CA GLU A 55 -11.89 0.32 -15.00
C GLU A 55 -11.82 -0.44 -13.67
N THR A 56 -10.69 -0.31 -12.95
CA THR A 56 -10.54 -0.87 -11.60
C THR A 56 -11.59 -0.28 -10.66
N GLU A 57 -11.74 1.04 -10.64
CA GLU A 57 -12.77 1.74 -9.84
C GLU A 57 -14.18 1.25 -10.20
N SER A 58 -14.49 1.12 -11.48
CA SER A 58 -15.80 0.64 -11.96
C SER A 58 -16.12 -0.79 -11.50
N ILE A 59 -15.12 -1.66 -11.45
CA ILE A 59 -15.26 -3.02 -10.91
C ILE A 59 -15.54 -2.96 -9.41
N LEU A 60 -14.75 -2.18 -8.65
CA LEU A 60 -14.81 -2.16 -7.19
C LEU A 60 -16.04 -1.44 -6.64
N ASP A 61 -16.47 -0.35 -7.27
CA ASP A 61 -17.54 0.50 -6.76
C ASP A 61 -18.92 0.10 -7.28
N ALA A 62 -18.99 -0.28 -8.56
CA ALA A 62 -20.26 -0.55 -9.24
C ALA A 62 -20.44 -2.04 -9.60
N GLY A 63 -19.43 -2.90 -9.41
CA GLY A 63 -19.51 -4.32 -9.75
C GLY A 63 -19.60 -4.57 -11.26
N LEU A 64 -19.07 -3.66 -12.08
CA LEU A 64 -19.14 -3.76 -13.54
C LEU A 64 -18.13 -4.75 -14.10
N THR A 65 -18.51 -5.41 -15.20
CA THR A 65 -17.58 -6.17 -16.03
C THR A 65 -16.97 -5.27 -17.10
N ILE A 66 -15.69 -5.49 -17.43
CA ILE A 66 -14.98 -4.70 -18.44
C ILE A 66 -14.89 -5.48 -19.75
N HIS A 67 -15.45 -4.92 -20.81
CA HIS A 67 -15.45 -5.56 -22.13
C HIS A 67 -14.04 -5.66 -22.69
N GLY A 68 -13.64 -6.86 -23.12
CA GLY A 68 -12.32 -7.11 -23.72
C GLY A 68 -11.17 -7.27 -22.71
N ALA A 69 -11.40 -7.03 -21.42
CA ALA A 69 -10.38 -7.26 -20.39
C ALA A 69 -10.18 -8.76 -20.13
N PRO A 70 -8.93 -9.21 -19.88
CA PRO A 70 -8.69 -10.58 -19.46
C PRO A 70 -9.44 -10.90 -18.17
N VAL A 71 -10.10 -12.07 -18.12
CA VAL A 71 -10.79 -12.53 -16.88
C VAL A 71 -9.84 -12.57 -15.71
N LYS A 72 -8.58 -12.98 -15.95
CA LYS A 72 -7.53 -13.00 -14.93
C LYS A 72 -7.35 -11.61 -14.30
N ASP A 73 -7.30 -10.55 -15.09
CA ASP A 73 -7.06 -9.19 -14.59
C ASP A 73 -8.20 -8.69 -13.69
N ILE A 74 -9.44 -9.04 -14.03
CA ILE A 74 -10.62 -8.77 -13.20
C ILE A 74 -10.53 -9.54 -11.88
N LEU A 75 -10.18 -10.83 -11.93
CA LEU A 75 -10.05 -11.67 -10.73
C LEU A 75 -8.92 -11.19 -9.81
N GLU A 76 -7.78 -10.78 -10.35
CA GLU A 76 -6.68 -10.18 -9.57
C GLU A 76 -7.11 -8.88 -8.87
N THR A 77 -7.97 -8.08 -9.50
CA THR A 77 -8.52 -6.86 -8.92
C THR A 77 -9.44 -7.17 -7.74
N LEU A 78 -10.31 -8.18 -7.87
CA LEU A 78 -11.19 -8.60 -6.79
C LEU A 78 -10.41 -9.23 -5.62
N ASP A 79 -9.48 -10.14 -5.93
CA ASP A 79 -8.65 -10.82 -4.94
C ASP A 79 -7.78 -9.83 -4.15
N LEU A 80 -7.16 -8.84 -4.82
CA LEU A 80 -6.35 -7.83 -4.14
C LEU A 80 -7.20 -6.87 -3.31
N SER A 81 -8.41 -6.53 -3.77
CA SER A 81 -9.37 -5.72 -3.01
C SER A 81 -9.79 -6.40 -1.70
N GLU A 82 -10.06 -7.71 -1.73
CA GLU A 82 -10.39 -8.49 -0.54
C GLU A 82 -9.17 -8.61 0.40
N ALA A 83 -7.97 -8.83 -0.15
CA ALA A 83 -6.75 -8.90 0.63
C ALA A 83 -6.42 -7.57 1.30
N TYR A 84 -6.71 -6.44 0.64
CA TYR A 84 -6.58 -5.11 1.22
C TYR A 84 -7.47 -4.96 2.46
N ASP A 85 -8.75 -5.33 2.37
CA ASP A 85 -9.69 -5.24 3.49
C ASP A 85 -9.30 -6.15 4.66
N PHE A 86 -8.76 -7.34 4.35
CA PHE A 86 -8.21 -8.25 5.36
C PHE A 86 -7.01 -7.62 6.09
N VAL A 87 -6.08 -7.03 5.35
CA VAL A 87 -4.89 -6.39 5.89
C VAL A 87 -5.22 -5.13 6.69
N GLU A 88 -6.22 -4.35 6.28
CA GLU A 88 -6.69 -3.19 7.07
C GLU A 88 -7.18 -3.64 8.45
N LYS A 89 -7.92 -4.76 8.53
CA LYS A 89 -8.36 -5.34 9.81
C LYS A 89 -7.18 -5.80 10.67
N LEU A 90 -6.16 -6.43 10.06
CA LEU A 90 -4.94 -6.82 10.76
C LEU A 90 -4.14 -5.62 11.27
N ALA A 91 -4.12 -4.52 10.51
CA ALA A 91 -3.42 -3.29 10.91
C ALA A 91 -4.07 -2.60 12.12
N ILE A 92 -5.40 -2.72 12.28
CA ILE A 92 -6.13 -2.20 13.44
C ILE A 92 -5.90 -3.08 14.68
N GLY A 93 -5.65 -4.38 14.51
CA GLY A 93 -5.35 -5.28 15.61
C GLY A 93 -3.97 -5.03 16.23
N ASN A 94 -3.83 -5.19 17.55
CA ASN A 94 -2.53 -5.05 18.23
C ASN A 94 -1.71 -6.35 18.27
N GLU A 95 -2.23 -7.43 17.70
CA GLU A 95 -1.54 -8.72 17.70
C GLU A 95 -0.29 -8.70 16.79
N PRO A 96 0.79 -9.39 17.17
CA PRO A 96 1.94 -9.58 16.30
C PRO A 96 1.57 -10.40 15.06
N ILE A 97 2.07 -9.97 13.90
CA ILE A 97 1.86 -10.67 12.64
C ILE A 97 2.59 -12.01 12.64
N SER A 98 1.87 -13.07 12.33
CA SER A 98 2.37 -14.44 12.27
C SER A 98 2.66 -14.88 10.83
N GLU A 99 3.39 -15.99 10.68
CA GLU A 99 3.57 -16.64 9.37
C GLU A 99 2.23 -17.01 8.74
N ARG A 100 1.25 -17.41 9.57
CA ARG A 100 -0.09 -17.74 9.11
C ARG A 100 -0.76 -16.53 8.47
N ASP A 101 -0.65 -15.35 9.08
CA ASP A 101 -1.25 -14.14 8.52
C ASP A 101 -0.65 -13.81 7.15
N ILE A 102 0.68 -13.93 6.98
CA ILE A 102 1.35 -13.73 5.69
C ILE A 102 0.85 -14.72 4.63
N ARG A 103 0.65 -15.99 5.02
CA ARG A 103 0.11 -17.02 4.12
C ARG A 103 -1.36 -16.78 3.79
N ASP A 104 -2.14 -16.27 4.74
CA ASP A 104 -3.55 -15.95 4.55
C ASP A 104 -3.70 -14.74 3.63
N ILE A 105 -2.85 -13.71 3.76
CA ILE A 105 -2.76 -12.59 2.80
C ILE A 105 -2.49 -13.12 1.39
N ASN A 106 -1.43 -13.91 1.19
CA ASN A 106 -1.12 -14.44 -0.14
C ASN A 106 -2.22 -15.35 -0.68
N ARG A 107 -2.90 -16.10 0.19
CA ARG A 107 -4.03 -16.94 -0.20
C ARG A 107 -5.14 -16.10 -0.81
N ILE A 108 -5.51 -14.98 -0.18
CA ILE A 108 -6.57 -14.10 -0.68
C ILE A 108 -6.12 -13.45 -1.99
N VAL A 109 -4.90 -12.92 -2.05
CA VAL A 109 -4.31 -12.25 -3.24
C VAL A 109 -4.32 -13.14 -4.50
N THR A 110 -4.32 -14.46 -4.33
CA THR A 110 -4.14 -15.42 -5.44
C THR A 110 -5.30 -16.40 -5.59
N LEU A 111 -6.35 -16.31 -4.76
CA LEU A 111 -7.38 -17.33 -4.58
C LEU A 111 -8.05 -17.75 -5.89
N GLN A 112 -8.35 -16.79 -6.76
CA GLN A 112 -9.07 -17.01 -8.00
C GLN A 112 -8.16 -17.15 -9.22
N THR A 113 -6.84 -17.00 -9.04
CA THR A 113 -5.87 -16.93 -10.13
C THR A 113 -4.82 -18.04 -10.12
N VAL A 114 -4.65 -18.74 -8.99
CA VAL A 114 -3.87 -20.00 -8.94
C VAL A 114 -4.49 -21.09 -9.79
N ARG A 115 -3.67 -22.04 -10.25
CA ARG A 115 -4.13 -23.21 -11.01
C ARG A 115 -5.02 -24.11 -10.17
N GLN A 116 -4.61 -24.34 -8.92
CA GLN A 116 -5.38 -25.10 -7.95
C GLN A 116 -5.53 -24.28 -6.68
N ARG A 117 -6.75 -24.15 -6.16
CA ARG A 117 -7.02 -23.37 -4.93
C ARG A 117 -6.19 -23.83 -3.73
N SER A 118 -5.78 -25.10 -3.69
CA SER A 118 -4.89 -25.65 -2.65
C SER A 118 -3.48 -25.05 -2.66
N GLU A 119 -3.04 -24.44 -3.77
CA GLU A 119 -1.72 -23.80 -3.91
C GLU A 119 -1.69 -22.40 -3.28
N ALA A 120 -2.84 -21.75 -3.12
CA ALA A 120 -2.93 -20.40 -2.58
C ALA A 120 -2.46 -20.32 -1.11
N GLY A 121 -1.47 -19.45 -0.85
CA GLY A 121 -0.81 -19.34 0.46
C GLY A 121 0.09 -20.52 0.84
N GLN A 122 0.46 -21.39 -0.11
CA GLN A 122 1.46 -22.45 0.09
C GLN A 122 2.84 -21.99 -0.38
N PHE A 123 3.87 -22.33 0.38
CA PHE A 123 5.23 -22.08 -0.05
C PHE A 123 5.54 -22.87 -1.32
N ARG A 124 6.23 -22.23 -2.26
CA ARG A 124 6.61 -22.86 -3.52
C ARG A 124 7.55 -24.03 -3.27
N THR A 125 7.42 -25.05 -4.11
CA THR A 125 8.30 -26.22 -4.17
C THR A 125 9.25 -26.17 -5.37
N LEU A 126 9.16 -25.10 -6.17
CA LEU A 126 9.96 -24.90 -7.37
C LEU A 126 10.96 -23.76 -7.16
N LEU A 127 12.13 -23.88 -7.78
CA LEU A 127 13.09 -22.79 -7.89
C LEU A 127 12.58 -21.76 -8.92
N VAL A 128 12.68 -20.48 -8.59
CA VAL A 128 12.18 -19.38 -9.42
C VAL A 128 13.21 -18.25 -9.50
N TRP A 129 13.14 -17.45 -10.56
CA TRP A 129 14.10 -16.37 -10.84
C TRP A 129 13.40 -15.01 -10.86
N PRO A 130 14.09 -13.94 -10.42
CA PRO A 130 13.63 -12.58 -10.67
C PRO A 130 13.51 -12.33 -12.17
N SER A 131 12.52 -11.52 -12.57
CA SER A 131 12.41 -11.09 -13.95
C SER A 131 13.68 -10.35 -14.38
N GLY A 132 14.31 -10.79 -15.46
CA GLY A 132 15.55 -10.20 -15.97
C GLY A 132 16.86 -10.73 -15.35
N ALA A 133 16.83 -11.51 -14.27
CA ALA A 133 18.02 -12.05 -13.60
C ALA A 133 18.07 -13.59 -13.66
N LYS A 134 18.32 -14.14 -14.84
CA LYS A 134 18.26 -15.60 -15.11
C LYS A 134 19.40 -16.42 -14.47
N ASP A 135 20.46 -15.76 -14.01
CA ASP A 135 21.65 -16.36 -13.40
C ASP A 135 21.59 -16.39 -11.86
N ARG A 136 20.61 -15.72 -11.25
CA ARG A 136 20.50 -15.58 -9.78
C ARG A 136 19.09 -15.91 -9.30
N PRO A 137 18.80 -17.19 -9.01
CA PRO A 137 17.49 -17.57 -8.49
C PRO A 137 17.20 -16.89 -7.14
N TYR A 138 15.93 -16.91 -6.74
CA TYR A 138 15.55 -16.69 -5.34
C TYR A 138 15.97 -17.89 -4.47
N LEU A 139 15.65 -17.86 -3.16
CA LEU A 139 16.00 -18.92 -2.23
C LEU A 139 15.58 -20.32 -2.70
N GLU A 140 16.32 -21.35 -2.32
CA GLU A 140 15.91 -22.72 -2.61
C GLU A 140 14.62 -23.08 -1.84
N PRO A 141 13.73 -23.91 -2.40
CA PRO A 141 12.46 -24.26 -1.74
C PRO A 141 12.60 -24.77 -0.30
N PHE A 142 13.67 -25.52 -0.01
CA PHE A 142 13.92 -26.06 1.34
C PHE A 142 14.37 -24.98 2.34
N GLU A 143 14.84 -23.82 1.86
CA GLU A 143 15.28 -22.69 2.69
C GLU A 143 14.13 -21.73 3.04
N ILE A 144 12.99 -21.81 2.34
CA ILE A 144 11.88 -20.85 2.52
C ILE A 144 11.32 -20.90 3.95
N LYS A 145 11.04 -22.09 4.48
CA LYS A 145 10.49 -22.24 5.84
C LYS A 145 11.41 -21.64 6.91
N PRO A 146 12.71 -21.99 7.00
CA PRO A 146 13.60 -21.36 7.98
C PRO A 146 13.79 -19.86 7.74
N ALA A 147 13.81 -19.40 6.49
CA ALA A 147 13.91 -17.97 6.17
C ALA A 147 12.66 -17.18 6.62
N MET A 148 11.46 -17.73 6.43
CA MET A 148 10.21 -17.13 6.91
C MET A 148 10.16 -17.10 8.44
N ALA A 149 10.59 -18.17 9.12
CA ALA A 149 10.69 -18.17 10.58
C ALA A 149 11.66 -17.09 11.09
N THR A 150 12.79 -16.91 10.40
CA THR A 150 13.78 -15.85 10.70
C THR A 150 13.18 -14.46 10.45
N LEU A 151 12.42 -14.28 9.37
CA LEU A 151 11.72 -13.02 9.09
C LEU A 151 10.73 -12.66 10.21
N ILE A 152 9.92 -13.62 10.66
CA ILE A 152 8.95 -13.42 11.75
C ILE A 152 9.66 -13.05 13.05
N GLN A 153 10.79 -13.69 13.36
CA GLN A 153 11.57 -13.34 14.55
C GLN A 153 12.15 -11.93 14.44
N TRP A 154 12.71 -11.57 13.29
CA TRP A 154 13.24 -10.23 13.02
C TRP A 154 12.16 -9.17 13.16
N MET A 155 10.95 -9.40 12.64
CA MET A 155 9.82 -8.46 12.73
C MET A 155 9.53 -8.04 14.19
N LYS A 156 9.52 -8.99 15.13
CA LYS A 156 9.22 -8.72 16.55
C LYS A 156 10.20 -7.75 17.23
N GLN A 157 11.44 -7.73 16.77
CA GLN A 157 12.50 -6.85 17.28
C GLN A 157 12.52 -5.53 16.49
N ALA A 158 12.56 -5.65 15.17
CA ALA A 158 12.67 -4.53 14.24
C ALA A 158 11.50 -3.54 14.35
N GLU A 159 10.28 -4.01 14.60
CA GLU A 159 9.11 -3.15 14.79
C GLU A 159 9.27 -2.19 15.98
N LYS A 160 10.08 -2.56 16.99
CA LYS A 160 10.31 -1.74 18.20
C LYS A 160 11.53 -0.83 18.08
N GLU A 161 12.52 -1.25 17.31
CA GLU A 161 13.85 -0.61 17.29
C GLU A 161 14.04 0.31 16.09
N LEU A 162 13.39 0.03 14.96
CA LEU A 162 13.55 0.79 13.74
C LEU A 162 12.52 1.92 13.64
N HIS A 163 12.89 2.98 12.93
CA HIS A 163 11.92 3.96 12.45
C HIS A 163 10.82 3.25 11.63
N PRO A 164 9.52 3.54 11.81
CA PRO A 164 8.43 2.79 11.18
C PRO A 164 8.53 2.68 9.65
N VAL A 165 8.95 3.75 8.99
CA VAL A 165 9.19 3.78 7.53
C VAL A 165 10.35 2.87 7.11
N LEU A 166 11.42 2.81 7.91
CA LEU A 166 12.56 1.93 7.66
C LEU A 166 12.17 0.47 7.92
N TYR A 167 11.40 0.21 8.99
CA TYR A 167 10.82 -1.10 9.26
C TYR A 167 9.97 -1.60 8.09
N ALA A 168 9.03 -0.78 7.60
CA ALA A 168 8.18 -1.12 6.46
C ALA A 168 8.98 -1.43 5.19
N ALA A 169 9.99 -0.61 4.88
CA ALA A 169 10.87 -0.82 3.72
C ALA A 169 11.68 -2.12 3.85
N GLN A 170 12.26 -2.39 5.02
CA GLN A 170 13.02 -3.62 5.25
C GLN A 170 12.13 -4.86 5.24
N LEU A 171 10.93 -4.80 5.80
CA LEU A 171 9.96 -5.90 5.78
C LEU A 171 9.62 -6.28 4.34
N HIS A 172 9.28 -5.28 3.52
CA HIS A 172 8.99 -5.49 2.11
C HIS A 172 10.16 -6.16 1.38
N ALA A 173 11.36 -5.58 1.46
CA ALA A 173 12.51 -6.08 0.71
C ALA A 173 12.96 -7.47 1.18
N LYS A 174 12.99 -7.72 2.50
CA LYS A 174 13.32 -9.05 3.04
C LYS A 174 12.32 -10.11 2.60
N PHE A 175 11.02 -9.80 2.61
CA PHE A 175 9.99 -10.72 2.13
C PHE A 175 10.13 -11.01 0.63
N VAL A 176 10.36 -9.99 -0.20
CA VAL A 176 10.57 -10.17 -1.65
C VAL A 176 11.84 -10.96 -1.95
N ALA A 177 12.90 -10.80 -1.15
CA ALA A 177 14.13 -11.57 -1.30
C ALA A 177 13.93 -13.07 -1.00
N ILE A 178 13.08 -13.41 -0.02
CA ILE A 178 12.69 -14.82 0.26
C ILE A 178 11.86 -15.38 -0.89
N HIS A 179 10.94 -14.57 -1.42
CA HIS A 179 10.02 -14.93 -2.50
C HIS A 179 9.28 -16.27 -2.24
N PRO A 180 8.53 -16.38 -1.13
CA PRO A 180 8.09 -17.67 -0.60
C PRO A 180 6.99 -18.36 -1.43
N PHE A 181 6.21 -17.62 -2.21
CA PHE A 181 5.05 -18.15 -2.95
C PHE A 181 5.34 -18.31 -4.44
N LEU A 182 4.50 -19.06 -5.16
CA LEU A 182 4.62 -19.19 -6.62
C LEU A 182 4.17 -17.92 -7.36
N ASP A 183 3.15 -17.24 -6.85
CA ASP A 183 2.61 -15.98 -7.36
C ASP A 183 2.16 -15.10 -6.16
N GLY A 184 1.95 -13.81 -6.42
CA GLY A 184 1.41 -12.85 -5.46
C GLY A 184 2.45 -12.26 -4.51
N ASN A 185 3.74 -12.56 -4.67
CA ASN A 185 4.79 -12.06 -3.78
C ASN A 185 4.87 -10.52 -3.79
N GLY A 186 4.89 -9.88 -4.96
CA GLY A 186 4.94 -8.41 -5.03
C GLY A 186 3.72 -7.74 -4.38
N ARG A 187 2.52 -8.24 -4.69
CA ARG A 187 1.25 -7.77 -4.12
C ARG A 187 1.20 -7.95 -2.59
N THR A 188 1.60 -9.13 -2.11
CA THR A 188 1.72 -9.44 -0.68
C THR A 188 2.74 -8.52 0.01
N ALA A 189 3.89 -8.27 -0.62
CA ALA A 189 4.94 -7.40 -0.07
C ALA A 189 4.46 -5.96 0.12
N ARG A 190 3.73 -5.41 -0.87
CA ARG A 190 3.17 -4.05 -0.81
C ARG A 190 2.07 -3.94 0.25
N LEU A 191 1.24 -4.97 0.41
CA LEU A 191 0.28 -5.05 1.52
C LEU A 191 0.99 -5.08 2.88
N LEU A 192 2.02 -5.91 3.06
CA LEU A 192 2.79 -5.98 4.32
C LEU A 192 3.48 -4.65 4.66
N MET A 193 4.04 -3.97 3.66
CA MET A 193 4.63 -2.64 3.79
C MET A 193 3.59 -1.63 4.31
N ASN A 194 2.43 -1.57 3.66
CA ASN A 194 1.38 -0.62 4.00
C ASN A 194 0.73 -0.93 5.35
N MET A 195 0.63 -2.21 5.72
CA MET A 195 0.22 -2.63 7.05
C MET A 195 1.18 -2.10 8.12
N ALA A 196 2.50 -2.27 7.92
CA ALA A 196 3.52 -1.79 8.84
C ALA A 196 3.46 -0.26 9.02
N LEU A 197 3.30 0.49 7.93
CA LEU A 197 3.10 1.94 7.98
C LEU A 197 1.84 2.33 8.77
N THR A 198 0.71 1.71 8.42
CA THR A 198 -0.60 2.05 9.00
C THR A 198 -0.67 1.75 10.49
N ARG A 199 -0.09 0.62 10.95
CA ARG A 199 0.02 0.28 12.39
C ARG A 199 0.71 1.37 13.22
N HIS A 200 1.58 2.15 12.59
CA HIS A 200 2.37 3.20 13.25
C HIS A 200 1.85 4.61 12.95
N GLY A 201 0.64 4.74 12.41
CA GLY A 201 0.01 6.03 12.13
C GLY A 201 0.51 6.73 10.86
N TYR A 202 1.38 6.09 10.07
CA TYR A 202 1.81 6.64 8.79
C TYR A 202 0.77 6.34 7.70
N PRO A 203 0.58 7.27 6.74
CA PRO A 203 -0.25 6.98 5.58
C PRO A 203 0.37 5.85 4.76
N LEU A 204 -0.49 4.98 4.24
CA LEU A 204 -0.08 3.97 3.28
C LEU A 204 0.35 4.62 1.96
N ILE A 205 1.21 3.92 1.22
CA ILE A 205 1.77 4.42 -0.03
C ILE A 205 1.44 3.50 -1.20
N ASN A 206 1.28 4.10 -2.37
CA ASN A 206 1.03 3.38 -3.62
C ASN A 206 2.17 3.68 -4.59
N ILE A 207 2.99 2.67 -4.83
CA ILE A 207 4.09 2.74 -5.81
C ILE A 207 3.45 2.84 -7.19
N GLN A 208 3.80 3.89 -7.94
CA GLN A 208 3.15 4.16 -9.21
C GLN A 208 3.61 3.17 -10.29
N PRO A 209 2.70 2.72 -11.17
CA PRO A 209 3.03 1.73 -12.19
C PRO A 209 3.66 2.35 -13.45
N ASP A 210 3.80 3.67 -13.51
CA ASP A 210 4.43 4.33 -14.65
C ASP A 210 5.87 3.81 -14.87
N PRO A 211 6.36 3.78 -16.11
CA PRO A 211 7.63 3.12 -16.42
C PRO A 211 8.82 3.61 -15.57
N LYS A 212 8.85 4.90 -15.22
CA LYS A 212 9.96 5.49 -14.45
C LYS A 212 9.88 5.05 -12.99
N ALA A 213 8.71 5.16 -12.36
CA ALA A 213 8.52 4.73 -10.98
C ALA A 213 8.72 3.22 -10.83
N ARG A 214 8.19 2.43 -11.76
CA ARG A 214 8.36 0.98 -11.80
C ARG A 214 9.82 0.57 -11.95
N SER A 215 10.58 1.21 -12.84
CA SER A 215 12.02 0.94 -12.98
C SER A 215 12.75 1.26 -11.68
N ALA A 216 12.54 2.45 -11.11
CA ALA A 216 13.18 2.85 -9.86
C ALA A 216 12.89 1.88 -8.71
N TYR A 217 11.66 1.37 -8.63
CA TYR A 217 11.27 0.33 -7.68
C TYR A 217 12.01 -0.99 -7.90
N MET A 218 12.04 -1.50 -9.12
CA MET A 218 12.72 -2.76 -9.45
C MET A 218 14.23 -2.66 -9.25
N ASP A 219 14.84 -1.54 -9.65
CA ASP A 219 16.27 -1.28 -9.51
C ASP A 219 16.69 -1.22 -8.04
N ALA A 220 15.90 -0.53 -7.21
CA ALA A 220 16.15 -0.45 -5.77
C ALA A 220 16.05 -1.82 -5.07
N LEU A 221 15.09 -2.66 -5.47
CA LEU A 221 14.97 -4.03 -4.97
C LEU A 221 16.13 -4.92 -5.41
N GLU A 222 16.58 -4.79 -6.67
CA GLU A 222 17.73 -5.57 -7.15
C GLU A 222 19.03 -5.15 -6.46
N ILE A 223 19.23 -3.85 -6.19
CA ILE A 223 20.37 -3.38 -5.39
C ILE A 223 20.32 -3.95 -3.97
N SER A 224 19.15 -3.89 -3.32
CA SER A 224 18.93 -4.48 -2.00
C SER A 224 19.29 -5.96 -1.96
N ARG A 225 18.86 -6.73 -2.97
CA ARG A 225 19.10 -8.17 -3.02
C ARG A 225 20.55 -8.53 -3.39
N SER A 226 21.11 -7.88 -4.41
CA SER A 226 22.40 -8.27 -4.99
C SER A 226 23.60 -7.66 -4.27
N LYS A 227 23.46 -6.44 -3.73
CA LYS A 227 24.52 -5.72 -3.03
C LYS A 227 24.32 -5.66 -1.52
N HIS A 228 23.22 -6.21 -1.01
CA HIS A 228 22.82 -6.12 0.40
C HIS A 228 22.68 -4.66 0.88
N ASP A 229 22.37 -3.75 -0.04
CA ASP A 229 22.24 -2.32 0.23
C ASP A 229 20.77 -1.89 0.22
N MET A 230 20.24 -1.66 1.42
CA MET A 230 18.85 -1.27 1.64
C MET A 230 18.59 0.22 1.42
N ASP A 231 19.63 1.06 1.37
CA ASP A 231 19.48 2.52 1.37
C ASP A 231 18.65 3.03 0.17
N PRO A 232 18.86 2.58 -1.08
CA PRO A 232 18.06 3.04 -2.21
C PRO A 232 16.57 2.75 -2.05
N PHE A 233 16.22 1.55 -1.56
CA PHE A 233 14.84 1.15 -1.35
C PHE A 233 14.20 1.89 -0.17
N ALA A 234 14.94 2.07 0.92
CA ALA A 234 14.48 2.85 2.07
C ALA A 234 14.20 4.32 1.70
N ARG A 235 15.07 4.93 0.89
CA ARG A 235 14.86 6.30 0.37
C ARG A 235 13.68 6.40 -0.56
N LEU A 236 13.46 5.41 -1.42
CA LEU A 236 12.29 5.35 -2.28
C LEU A 236 11.01 5.36 -1.44
N VAL A 237 10.90 4.43 -0.48
CA VAL A 237 9.74 4.35 0.43
C VAL A 237 9.57 5.65 1.22
N ALA A 238 10.65 6.20 1.77
CA ALA A 238 10.62 7.47 2.50
C ALA A 238 10.12 8.64 1.65
N THR A 239 10.47 8.69 0.37
CA THR A 239 9.98 9.72 -0.57
C THR A 239 8.48 9.60 -0.80
N TYR A 240 7.98 8.38 -0.99
CA TYR A 240 6.54 8.14 -1.12
C TYR A 240 5.79 8.49 0.17
N VAL A 241 6.32 8.11 1.34
CA VAL A 241 5.72 8.45 2.63
C VAL A 241 5.70 9.96 2.87
N LYS A 242 6.79 10.67 2.53
CA LYS A 242 6.85 12.13 2.61
C LYS A 242 5.73 12.77 1.81
N LYS A 243 5.57 12.36 0.55
CA LYS A 243 4.52 12.86 -0.34
C LYS A 243 3.13 12.59 0.24
N ALA A 244 2.88 11.35 0.69
CA ALA A 244 1.60 10.96 1.27
C ALA A 244 1.27 11.74 2.57
N LEU A 245 2.26 12.02 3.41
CA LEU A 245 2.09 12.86 4.61
C LEU A 245 1.73 14.30 4.22
N GLN A 246 2.44 14.89 3.25
CA GLN A 246 2.16 16.25 2.78
C GLN A 246 0.76 16.38 2.18
N GLU A 247 0.34 15.42 1.36
CA GLU A 247 -1.01 15.37 0.78
C GLU A 247 -2.07 15.20 1.88
N ARG A 248 -1.84 14.32 2.86
CA ARG A 248 -2.75 14.12 3.99
C ARG A 248 -2.89 15.38 4.83
N ILE A 249 -1.78 16.06 5.14
CA ILE A 249 -1.78 17.34 5.87
C ILE A 249 -2.57 18.40 5.10
N ALA A 250 -2.40 18.48 3.78
CA ALA A 250 -3.13 19.44 2.95
C ALA A 250 -4.65 19.19 3.00
N ILE A 251 -5.08 17.92 2.91
CA ILE A 251 -6.49 17.54 3.03
C ILE A 251 -7.05 17.94 4.41
N LEU A 252 -6.31 17.66 5.49
CA LEU A 252 -6.73 17.98 6.85
C LEU A 252 -6.80 19.49 7.11
N LYS A 253 -5.83 20.26 6.61
CA LYS A 253 -5.84 21.74 6.65
C LYS A 253 -7.08 22.30 5.95
N LEU A 254 -7.38 21.80 4.75
CA LEU A 254 -8.55 22.23 3.98
C LEU A 254 -9.86 21.87 4.71
N HIS A 255 -9.93 20.70 5.33
CA HIS A 255 -11.10 20.32 6.15
C HIS A 255 -11.33 21.30 7.30
N GLU A 256 -10.29 21.65 8.08
CA GLU A 256 -10.42 22.60 9.18
C GLU A 256 -10.85 23.99 8.70
N GLN A 257 -10.30 24.45 7.58
CA GLN A 257 -10.70 25.71 6.94
C GLN A 257 -12.18 25.67 6.55
N ASN A 258 -12.62 24.63 5.84
CA ASN A 258 -14.02 24.48 5.43
C ASN A 258 -14.98 24.44 6.64
N VAL A 259 -14.59 23.79 7.73
CA VAL A 259 -15.38 23.75 8.97
C VAL A 259 -15.43 25.12 9.66
N ALA A 260 -14.33 25.88 9.65
CA ALA A 260 -14.29 27.23 10.18
C ALA A 260 -15.15 28.18 9.33
N ASP A 261 -15.02 28.11 8.00
CA ASP A 261 -15.76 28.92 7.03
C ASP A 261 -17.27 28.63 7.07
N ALA A 262 -17.67 27.36 7.22
CA ALA A 262 -19.08 27.00 7.36
C ALA A 262 -19.72 27.64 8.62
N LYS A 263 -18.96 27.75 9.72
CA LYS A 263 -19.43 28.38 10.97
C LYS A 263 -19.51 29.91 10.87
N THR A 264 -18.65 30.53 10.08
CA THR A 264 -18.66 31.99 9.87
C THR A 264 -19.70 32.39 8.82
N ALA A 265 -19.95 31.56 7.80
CA ALA A 265 -20.92 31.80 6.73
C ALA A 265 -22.38 31.83 7.20
N GLU A 266 -22.74 31.16 8.30
CA GLU A 266 -24.06 31.31 8.94
C GLU A 266 -24.35 32.79 9.32
N ASN A 267 -23.32 33.61 9.52
CA ASN A 267 -23.45 35.03 9.87
C ASN A 267 -23.43 35.99 8.67
N GLN A 268 -23.06 35.54 7.46
CA GLN A 268 -22.89 36.40 6.28
C GLN A 268 -23.20 35.67 4.96
N SER A 269 -24.36 35.03 4.84
CA SER A 269 -24.69 34.31 3.60
C SER A 269 -25.02 35.26 2.44
N PRO A 270 -24.25 35.26 1.33
CA PRO A 270 -24.58 36.01 0.12
C PRO A 270 -25.82 35.45 -0.61
N LEU A 271 -26.33 34.29 -0.20
CA LEU A 271 -27.59 33.75 -0.72
C LEU A 271 -28.80 34.57 -0.28
N LYS A 272 -28.72 35.33 0.84
CA LYS A 272 -29.80 36.26 1.22
C LYS A 272 -30.04 37.31 0.13
N ASP A 273 -28.98 37.78 -0.51
CA ASP A 273 -29.07 38.73 -1.63
C ASP A 273 -29.45 38.03 -2.94
N LEU A 274 -29.09 36.77 -3.14
CA LEU A 274 -29.50 35.98 -4.30
C LEU A 274 -31.01 35.67 -4.28
N PHE A 275 -31.56 35.26 -3.13
CA PHE A 275 -32.99 35.00 -2.98
C PHE A 275 -33.83 36.28 -3.06
N LYS A 276 -33.34 37.40 -2.51
CA LYS A 276 -34.00 38.71 -2.68
C LYS A 276 -34.14 39.10 -4.16
N ARG A 277 -33.10 38.90 -4.96
CA ARG A 277 -33.11 39.19 -6.40
C ARG A 277 -34.03 38.26 -7.21
N LEU A 278 -34.37 37.09 -6.68
CA LEU A 278 -35.27 36.13 -7.31
C LEU A 278 -36.74 36.31 -6.87
N GLU A 279 -36.99 37.06 -5.80
CA GLU A 279 -38.34 37.44 -5.36
C GLU A 279 -38.80 38.80 -5.93
N ASP A 280 -37.85 39.62 -6.41
CA ASP A 280 -38.09 40.92 -7.03
C ASP A 280 -38.32 40.84 -8.57
N ASP A 281 -38.30 39.64 -9.16
CA ASP A 281 -38.63 39.31 -10.58
C ASP A 281 -39.95 38.51 -10.67
#